data_AF-A3BX51-F1
#
_entry.id   AF-A3BX51-F1
#
_cell.length_a   1.000
_cell.length_b   1.000
_cell.length_c   1.000
_cell.angle_alpha   90.00
_cell.angle_beta   90.00
_cell.angle_gamma   90.00
#
_symmetry.space_group_name_H-M   'P 1'
#
loop_
_entity.id
_entity.type
_entity.pdbx_description
1 polymer ?
#
loop_
_entity_poly.entity_id
_entity_poly.type
_entity_poly.pdbx_seq_one_letter_code
_entity_poly.pdbx_strand_id
1 'polypeptide(L)'
;MPEERNKDDAGNPEMHVQLTTVIGNGGTKAIVIDVEPGDDSSPTSNGSPAAPEAEGQRYSSQEERGDGGGSSCGFHVVDLTSNMVVPDDTTTEDQPRPDAGTINGDDCPCQIRRVHGRVRDIDPGAYDPMVVSLGPYHADRKDLRPMQKEKWRCVEYLCDLTGTPSYVDYLPVMDRVCPDAKTYYLDETGHGRSRGGNGAGGLALAVEHANFLHMLLRDAAFLLVSIGALDKLKKADEGGAEQRSQDRWKDVAIAHDMLLLENQVPFVVVEDLYRAAIDTAGRRGCDVPSLSTVMGKFIRGVIQEAEEQDLPLPHHLDGKTPHHLLHLCHTLLEPTPKEPASPVPDNVAARVKRRWHRAAQYHVNGVGLKKRLFSGGVDHSHHSLLDVKFKGGALEIPVLHVYDNTCSLLRNLIAMEQASSDSGVGHYVTAYCIFLSRLMCTAEDVTLLAKKGIVVHHLGSDEVVAGLFADLCKNVVFNEDDDECNYHRAACKAADERYQKRVWNWMTLLKHKHFSNPWLAMATVAAVLVTICTVVQTFFTVFPRK
;
A
#
# COMPACT_ATOMS: atom_id res chain seq x y z
N MET A 1 -41.63 -20.41 22.19
CA MET A 1 -42.79 -19.72 22.77
C MET A 1 -43.10 -20.34 24.13
N PRO A 2 -43.65 -19.58 25.10
CA PRO A 2 -44.07 -18.16 25.00
C PRO A 2 -42.86 -17.22 24.86
N GLU A 3 -42.88 -16.06 24.21
CA GLU A 3 -43.87 -14.96 24.06
C GLU A 3 -44.01 -14.03 25.28
N GLU A 4 -43.30 -12.90 25.23
CA GLU A 4 -43.75 -11.52 25.50
C GLU A 4 -42.57 -10.57 25.23
N ARG A 5 -42.71 -9.29 24.83
CA ARG A 5 -43.64 -8.59 23.91
C ARG A 5 -42.97 -7.23 23.60
N ASN A 6 -43.08 -6.70 22.37
CA ASN A 6 -42.43 -5.43 21.97
C ASN A 6 -42.72 -4.25 22.92
N LYS A 7 -41.68 -3.43 23.10
CA LYS A 7 -41.79 -1.97 23.11
C LYS A 7 -40.65 -1.38 22.26
N ASP A 8 -40.99 -1.04 21.03
CA ASP A 8 -40.22 -0.13 20.19
C ASP A 8 -40.43 1.33 20.65
N ASP A 9 -39.91 2.28 19.88
CA ASP A 9 -40.05 3.74 20.02
C ASP A 9 -39.27 4.42 21.15
N ALA A 10 -37.94 4.38 21.02
CA ALA A 10 -37.12 5.56 21.28
C ALA A 10 -36.89 6.27 19.94
N GLY A 11 -37.49 7.45 19.76
CA GLY A 11 -37.57 8.12 18.46
C GLY A 11 -36.23 8.48 17.83
N ASN A 12 -36.14 8.27 16.52
CA ASN A 12 -35.15 8.93 15.66
C ASN A 12 -35.31 10.46 15.77
N PRO A 13 -34.25 11.27 15.91
CA PRO A 13 -34.39 12.72 15.90
C PRO A 13 -34.96 13.17 14.55
N GLU A 14 -36.16 13.74 14.57
CA GLU A 14 -36.79 14.30 13.37
C GLU A 14 -35.99 15.53 12.89
N MET A 15 -35.43 15.47 11.68
CA MET A 15 -35.02 16.68 10.98
C MET A 15 -36.26 17.47 10.58
N HIS A 16 -36.55 18.55 11.30
CA HIS A 16 -37.57 19.51 10.90
C HIS A 16 -37.09 20.35 9.70
N VAL A 17 -37.39 19.87 8.50
CA VAL A 17 -37.21 20.64 7.27
C VAL A 17 -38.37 21.64 7.13
N GLN A 18 -38.12 22.92 7.35
CA GLN A 18 -39.06 23.98 6.97
C GLN A 18 -38.79 24.44 5.54
N LEU A 19 -39.84 24.41 4.70
CA LEU A 19 -39.81 24.89 3.32
C LEU A 19 -40.50 26.25 3.24
N THR A 20 -39.71 27.33 3.24
CA THR A 20 -40.25 28.69 3.07
C THR A 20 -40.14 29.11 1.61
N THR A 21 -41.30 29.39 0.98
CA THR A 21 -41.35 29.93 -0.38
C THR A 21 -41.30 31.45 -0.33
N VAL A 22 -40.22 32.05 -0.83
CA VAL A 22 -40.10 33.51 -0.96
C VAL A 22 -40.38 33.91 -2.41
N ILE A 23 -41.29 34.88 -2.60
CA ILE A 23 -41.64 35.43 -3.92
C ILE A 23 -40.92 36.77 -4.09
N GLY A 24 -39.96 36.81 -5.01
CA GLY A 24 -39.24 38.05 -5.34
C GLY A 24 -40.03 38.95 -6.29
N ASN A 25 -39.82 40.27 -6.20
CA ASN A 25 -40.31 41.23 -7.19
C ASN A 25 -39.63 40.97 -8.54
N GLY A 26 -40.32 40.25 -9.41
CA GLY A 26 -39.78 39.64 -10.64
C GLY A 26 -40.49 38.34 -11.02
N GLY A 27 -41.22 37.72 -10.08
CA GLY A 27 -42.01 36.50 -10.32
C GLY A 27 -41.26 35.19 -10.06
N THR A 28 -39.95 35.26 -9.80
CA THR A 28 -39.14 34.12 -9.38
C THR A 28 -39.57 33.62 -8.00
N LYS A 29 -39.82 32.32 -7.89
CA LYS A 29 -40.08 31.62 -6.62
C LYS A 29 -38.82 30.87 -6.23
N ALA A 30 -38.25 31.20 -5.07
CA ALA A 30 -37.18 30.42 -4.46
C ALA A 30 -37.75 29.52 -3.36
N ILE A 31 -37.17 28.33 -3.22
CA ILE A 31 -37.40 27.42 -2.09
C ILE A 31 -36.11 27.41 -1.28
N VAL A 32 -36.17 27.95 -0.06
CA VAL A 32 -35.08 27.85 0.91
C VAL A 32 -35.30 26.58 1.74
N ILE A 33 -34.22 25.83 1.97
CA ILE A 33 -34.19 24.62 2.79
C ILE A 33 -33.18 24.85 3.90
N ASP A 34 -33.67 25.25 5.08
CA ASP A 34 -32.85 25.35 6.28
C ASP A 34 -32.86 23.98 7.00
N VAL A 35 -31.67 23.54 7.42
CA VAL A 35 -31.47 22.30 8.17
C VAL A 35 -30.63 22.62 9.41
N GLU A 36 -31.31 22.92 10.52
CA GLU A 36 -30.66 23.12 11.81
C GLU A 36 -30.50 21.79 12.56
N PRO A 37 -29.39 21.57 13.28
CA PRO A 37 -29.29 20.48 14.24
C PRO A 37 -30.20 20.78 15.44
N GLY A 38 -31.00 19.80 15.88
CA GLY A 38 -31.90 19.99 17.02
C GLY A 38 -31.16 20.26 18.32
N ASP A 39 -31.52 21.36 18.99
CA ASP A 39 -30.96 21.76 20.28
C ASP A 39 -31.31 20.78 21.41
N ASP A 40 -30.29 20.22 22.05
CA ASP A 40 -30.39 19.31 23.19
C ASP A 40 -30.74 20.08 24.50
N SER A 41 -31.95 20.63 24.53
CA SER A 41 -32.49 21.43 25.64
C SER A 41 -33.13 20.53 26.71
N SER A 42 -32.31 19.95 27.57
CA SER A 42 -32.78 19.23 28.76
C SER A 42 -33.18 20.20 29.90
N PRO A 43 -34.32 19.96 30.60
CA PRO A 43 -34.90 20.96 31.50
C PRO A 43 -34.20 21.01 32.86
N THR A 44 -34.06 22.23 33.38
CA THR A 44 -33.60 22.50 34.76
C THR A 44 -34.59 21.98 35.80
N SER A 45 -34.09 21.38 36.88
CA SER A 45 -34.84 21.26 38.14
C SER A 45 -33.93 21.51 39.34
N ASN A 46 -34.43 22.28 40.31
CA ASN A 46 -33.67 22.80 41.44
C ASN A 46 -33.57 21.77 42.58
N GLY A 47 -32.42 21.72 43.26
CA GLY A 47 -32.24 20.88 44.45
C GLY A 47 -30.91 21.14 45.19
N SER A 48 -30.90 22.13 46.07
CA SER A 48 -29.83 22.41 47.05
C SER A 48 -30.45 22.38 48.47
N PRO A 49 -29.70 22.42 49.59
CA PRO A 49 -28.22 22.39 49.73
C PRO A 49 -27.68 21.44 50.84
N ALA A 50 -26.36 21.20 50.86
CA ALA A 50 -25.59 20.99 52.09
C ALA A 50 -24.08 21.23 51.87
N ALA A 51 -23.48 22.07 52.72
CA ALA A 51 -22.04 22.34 52.86
C ALA A 51 -21.60 21.83 54.27
N PRO A 52 -20.37 22.05 54.81
CA PRO A 52 -19.27 22.94 54.36
C PRO A 52 -17.81 22.43 54.55
N GLU A 53 -16.86 23.38 54.39
CA GLU A 53 -15.41 23.39 54.79
C GLU A 53 -14.42 22.60 53.89
N ALA A 54 -13.16 23.02 53.62
CA ALA A 54 -12.41 24.31 53.71
C ALA A 54 -11.15 24.19 52.77
N GLU A 55 -10.15 25.08 52.62
CA GLU A 55 -9.74 26.38 53.23
C GLU A 55 -8.80 27.15 52.23
N GLY A 56 -8.72 28.50 52.32
CA GLY A 56 -7.59 29.32 51.80
C GLY A 56 -7.56 29.64 50.29
N GLN A 57 -7.04 30.78 49.79
CA GLN A 57 -6.55 32.03 50.40
C GLN A 57 -6.90 33.21 49.45
N ARG A 58 -7.00 34.44 49.98
CA ARG A 58 -7.14 35.68 49.17
C ARG A 58 -5.78 36.33 48.93
N TYR A 59 -5.59 36.97 47.78
CA TYR A 59 -5.04 38.35 47.69
C TYR A 59 -5.54 39.07 46.41
N SER A 60 -5.54 40.40 46.46
CA SER A 60 -6.05 41.41 45.48
C SER A 60 -5.56 41.21 44.03
N SER A 61 -6.38 41.34 42.99
CA SER A 61 -7.15 42.53 42.53
C SER A 61 -6.29 43.64 41.94
N GLN A 62 -6.22 43.73 40.61
CA GLN A 62 -6.00 44.98 39.89
C GLN A 62 -6.73 44.93 38.53
N GLU A 63 -7.57 45.93 38.26
CA GLU A 63 -8.25 46.10 36.97
C GLU A 63 -7.33 46.83 35.99
N GLU A 64 -7.16 46.30 34.78
CA GLU A 64 -6.81 47.11 33.62
C GLU A 64 -7.73 46.80 32.44
N ARG A 65 -8.13 47.86 31.73
CA ARG A 65 -9.06 47.81 30.61
C ARG A 65 -8.31 47.36 29.35
N GLY A 66 -8.69 46.21 28.81
CA GLY A 66 -8.27 45.74 27.48
C GLY A 66 -9.42 45.85 26.47
N ASP A 67 -9.13 46.36 25.28
CA ASP A 67 -10.12 46.80 24.29
C ASP A 67 -10.87 45.63 23.59
N GLY A 68 -12.12 45.88 23.22
CA GLY A 68 -13.04 44.88 22.65
C GLY A 68 -12.82 44.63 21.15
N GLY A 69 -11.75 43.91 20.80
CA GLY A 69 -11.38 43.59 19.41
C GLY A 69 -12.03 42.32 18.83
N GLY A 70 -13.36 42.17 18.92
CA GLY A 70 -14.08 41.03 18.34
C GLY A 70 -14.15 41.08 16.81
N SER A 71 -13.12 40.56 16.12
CA SER A 71 -13.14 40.46 14.65
C SER A 71 -14.04 39.31 14.19
N SER A 72 -15.30 39.63 13.92
CA SER A 72 -16.22 38.75 13.22
C SER A 72 -15.88 38.72 11.73
N CYS A 73 -15.06 37.76 11.30
CA CYS A 73 -14.96 37.41 9.88
C CYS A 73 -16.26 36.72 9.44
N GLY A 74 -17.19 37.50 8.89
CA GLY A 74 -18.48 37.01 8.40
C GLY A 74 -18.29 36.03 7.24
N PHE A 75 -19.02 34.91 7.28
CA PHE A 75 -19.13 34.01 6.14
C PHE A 75 -19.87 34.72 5.01
N HIS A 76 -19.15 35.14 3.97
CA HIS A 76 -19.77 35.49 2.70
C HIS A 76 -20.23 34.22 2.00
N VAL A 77 -21.51 33.90 2.14
CA VAL A 77 -22.19 32.91 1.29
C VAL A 77 -22.22 33.48 -0.13
N VAL A 78 -21.43 32.90 -1.03
CA VAL A 78 -21.45 33.24 -2.45
C VAL A 78 -22.52 32.38 -3.12
N ASP A 79 -23.56 33.02 -3.64
CA ASP A 79 -24.60 32.37 -4.46
C ASP A 79 -24.00 31.89 -5.79
N LEU A 80 -23.92 30.57 -5.96
CA LEU A 80 -23.37 29.91 -7.15
C LEU A 80 -24.44 29.43 -8.14
N THR A 81 -25.70 29.86 -8.00
CA THR A 81 -26.77 29.48 -8.95
C THR A 81 -26.87 30.39 -10.17
N SER A 82 -26.25 31.57 -10.13
CA SER A 82 -26.33 32.58 -11.19
C SER A 82 -25.11 32.55 -12.14
N ASN A 83 -24.96 31.46 -12.91
CA ASN A 83 -24.41 31.43 -14.29
C ASN A 83 -24.13 29.99 -14.77
N MET A 84 -25.18 29.28 -15.20
CA MET A 84 -25.03 28.17 -16.16
C MET A 84 -25.90 28.45 -17.37
N VAL A 85 -25.29 29.05 -18.40
CA VAL A 85 -25.89 29.11 -19.74
C VAL A 85 -25.61 27.79 -20.44
N VAL A 86 -26.66 27.06 -20.79
CA VAL A 86 -26.57 25.85 -21.63
C VAL A 86 -26.17 26.29 -23.04
N PRO A 87 -25.05 25.82 -23.61
CA PRO A 87 -24.73 26.05 -25.01
C PRO A 87 -25.67 25.22 -25.90
N ASP A 88 -26.20 25.86 -26.93
CA ASP A 88 -27.11 25.24 -27.91
C ASP A 88 -26.31 24.40 -28.93
N ASP A 89 -26.95 23.40 -29.54
CA ASP A 89 -26.32 22.47 -30.48
C ASP A 89 -25.91 23.16 -31.79
N THR A 90 -24.59 23.31 -32.04
CA THR A 90 -24.08 23.56 -33.40
C THR A 90 -22.87 22.70 -33.73
N THR A 91 -23.04 21.85 -34.73
CA THR A 91 -22.05 20.95 -35.32
C THR A 91 -20.75 21.65 -35.73
N THR A 92 -19.59 21.07 -35.41
CA THR A 92 -18.35 21.30 -36.18
C THR A 92 -17.55 19.99 -36.32
N GLU A 93 -16.97 19.81 -37.50
CA GLU A 93 -16.50 18.57 -38.15
C GLU A 93 -15.68 17.57 -37.31
N ASP A 94 -16.03 16.29 -37.53
CA ASP A 94 -15.45 15.09 -36.94
C ASP A 94 -14.15 14.66 -37.66
N GLN A 95 -13.09 14.32 -36.92
CA GLN A 95 -11.95 13.57 -37.46
C GLN A 95 -12.00 12.15 -36.87
N PRO A 96 -12.23 11.11 -37.69
CA PRO A 96 -12.45 9.77 -37.17
C PRO A 96 -11.18 9.20 -36.52
N ARG A 97 -11.30 8.78 -35.26
CA ARG A 97 -10.36 7.84 -34.67
C ARG A 97 -10.45 6.50 -35.44
N PRO A 98 -9.33 5.78 -35.65
CA PRO A 98 -9.36 4.51 -36.37
C PRO A 98 -10.22 3.48 -35.63
N ASP A 99 -10.81 2.57 -36.40
CA ASP A 99 -11.82 1.61 -35.94
C ASP A 99 -11.40 0.79 -34.72
N ALA A 100 -12.40 0.35 -33.96
CA ALA A 100 -12.25 -0.52 -32.79
C ALA A 100 -11.65 -1.88 -33.17
N GLY A 101 -10.31 -1.93 -33.23
CA GLY A 101 -9.54 -3.16 -33.29
C GLY A 101 -9.70 -3.99 -32.01
N THR A 102 -9.51 -5.30 -32.14
CA THR A 102 -9.53 -6.27 -31.05
C THR A 102 -8.78 -5.77 -29.82
N ILE A 103 -9.45 -5.71 -28.68
CA ILE A 103 -8.86 -5.33 -27.39
C ILE A 103 -7.76 -6.36 -27.06
N ASN A 104 -6.50 -5.93 -27.03
CA ASN A 104 -5.41 -6.74 -26.53
C ASN A 104 -5.52 -6.81 -24.99
N GLY A 105 -5.08 -7.93 -24.39
CA GLY A 105 -5.17 -8.13 -22.93
C GLY A 105 -4.37 -7.14 -22.07
N ASP A 106 -3.53 -6.31 -22.69
CA ASP A 106 -2.66 -5.34 -22.02
C ASP A 106 -3.36 -4.02 -21.64
N ASP A 107 -4.58 -3.74 -22.16
CA ASP A 107 -5.28 -2.45 -21.95
C ASP A 107 -6.30 -2.46 -20.78
N CYS A 108 -6.42 -3.55 -20.02
CA CYS A 108 -7.29 -3.60 -18.84
C CYS A 108 -6.62 -2.91 -17.63
N PRO A 109 -7.15 -1.79 -17.10
CA PRO A 109 -6.51 -1.10 -15.98
C PRO A 109 -6.45 -1.99 -14.73
N CYS A 110 -5.38 -1.86 -13.94
CA CYS A 110 -5.30 -2.50 -12.63
C CYS A 110 -6.33 -1.83 -11.70
N GLN A 111 -7.39 -2.57 -11.37
CA GLN A 111 -8.56 -2.02 -10.70
C GLN A 111 -8.40 -1.96 -9.18
N ILE A 112 -8.92 -0.87 -8.62
CA ILE A 112 -9.11 -0.66 -7.19
C ILE A 112 -10.41 -1.38 -6.80
N ARG A 113 -10.32 -2.37 -5.93
CA ARG A 113 -11.43 -3.29 -5.58
C ARG A 113 -11.41 -3.61 -4.10
N ARG A 114 -12.54 -4.05 -3.54
CA ARG A 114 -12.50 -4.69 -2.22
C ARG A 114 -11.77 -6.01 -2.26
N VAL A 115 -11.16 -6.34 -1.13
CA VAL A 115 -10.42 -7.58 -0.95
C VAL A 115 -11.43 -8.69 -0.70
N HIS A 116 -11.41 -9.69 -1.58
CA HIS A 116 -12.35 -10.81 -1.54
C HIS A 116 -12.27 -11.58 -0.20
N GLY A 117 -13.44 -11.82 0.42
CA GLY A 117 -13.60 -12.46 1.75
C GLY A 117 -12.65 -13.63 2.00
N ARG A 118 -12.53 -14.57 1.05
CA ARG A 118 -11.57 -15.69 1.06
C ARG A 118 -10.17 -15.38 1.65
N VAL A 119 -9.57 -14.22 1.32
CA VAL A 119 -8.28 -13.79 1.90
C VAL A 119 -8.44 -12.75 3.00
N ARG A 120 -9.47 -11.89 2.94
CA ARG A 120 -9.79 -10.90 3.97
C ARG A 120 -10.12 -11.54 5.33
N ASP A 121 -10.88 -12.63 5.34
CA ASP A 121 -11.36 -13.34 6.54
C ASP A 121 -10.21 -14.00 7.36
N ILE A 122 -9.01 -14.12 6.79
CA ILE A 122 -7.82 -14.58 7.52
C ILE A 122 -7.27 -13.50 8.44
N ASP A 123 -7.35 -12.24 8.01
CA ASP A 123 -6.76 -11.09 8.69
C ASP A 123 -7.46 -9.80 8.20
N PRO A 124 -8.66 -9.47 8.71
CA PRO A 124 -9.41 -8.33 8.23
C PRO A 124 -8.71 -6.99 8.48
N GLY A 125 -7.93 -6.91 9.56
CA GLY A 125 -7.20 -5.70 9.96
C GLY A 125 -6.11 -5.30 8.97
N ALA A 126 -5.53 -6.25 8.23
CA ALA A 126 -4.56 -5.98 7.17
C ALA A 126 -5.14 -5.24 5.94
N TYR A 127 -6.45 -5.02 5.89
CA TYR A 127 -7.13 -4.40 4.74
C TYR A 127 -7.98 -3.18 5.13
N ASP A 128 -8.02 -2.82 6.41
CA ASP A 128 -8.79 -1.70 6.92
C ASP A 128 -7.87 -0.49 7.23
N PRO A 129 -8.17 0.71 6.71
CA PRO A 129 -7.42 1.91 7.08
C PRO A 129 -7.54 2.23 8.57
N MET A 130 -6.44 2.73 9.13
CA MET A 130 -6.27 3.06 10.55
C MET A 130 -6.61 4.52 10.86
N VAL A 131 -6.28 5.44 9.97
CA VAL A 131 -6.30 6.89 10.19
C VAL A 131 -6.85 7.70 9.00
N VAL A 132 -6.69 7.24 7.76
CA VAL A 132 -7.10 7.98 6.56
C VAL A 132 -7.79 7.08 5.53
N SER A 133 -9.05 7.40 5.23
CA SER A 133 -9.70 6.84 4.03
C SER A 133 -9.18 7.54 2.77
N LEU A 134 -9.05 6.83 1.66
CA LEU A 134 -8.68 7.35 0.34
C LEU A 134 -9.55 6.67 -0.72
N GLY A 135 -10.25 7.46 -1.53
CA GLY A 135 -11.25 6.94 -2.46
C GLY A 135 -12.58 6.55 -1.78
N PRO A 136 -13.51 5.91 -2.52
CA PRO A 136 -14.91 5.76 -2.12
C PRO A 136 -15.13 4.68 -1.04
N TYR A 137 -14.38 3.57 -1.07
CA TYR A 137 -14.72 2.35 -0.31
C TYR A 137 -14.72 2.51 1.23
N HIS A 138 -14.03 3.53 1.75
CA HIS A 138 -14.00 3.87 3.17
C HIS A 138 -14.44 5.32 3.46
N ALA A 139 -15.09 6.00 2.52
CA ALA A 139 -15.48 7.41 2.66
C ALA A 139 -16.43 7.67 3.85
N ASP A 140 -17.37 6.74 4.09
CA ASP A 140 -18.42 6.90 5.11
C ASP A 140 -18.03 6.47 6.53
N ARG A 141 -16.85 5.84 6.71
CA ARG A 141 -16.39 5.34 8.02
C ARG A 141 -16.27 6.47 9.04
N LYS A 142 -17.08 6.39 10.11
CA LYS A 142 -17.24 7.45 11.11
C LYS A 142 -15.96 7.75 11.87
N ASP A 143 -15.17 6.72 12.13
CA ASP A 143 -13.88 6.75 12.82
C ASP A 143 -12.77 7.44 12.02
N LEU A 144 -12.86 7.47 10.68
CA LEU A 144 -11.90 8.13 9.78
C LEU A 144 -12.30 9.59 9.45
N ARG A 145 -13.45 10.06 9.94
CA ARG A 145 -13.93 11.44 9.73
C ARG A 145 -12.97 12.53 10.25
N PRO A 146 -12.25 12.38 11.39
CA PRO A 146 -11.34 13.42 11.86
C PRO A 146 -10.29 13.85 10.83
N MET A 147 -9.82 12.89 10.00
CA MET A 147 -8.81 13.15 8.97
C MET A 147 -9.34 13.98 7.78
N GLN A 148 -10.65 14.03 7.54
CA GLN A 148 -11.20 14.83 6.43
C GLN A 148 -10.90 16.33 6.61
N LYS A 149 -10.80 16.81 7.86
CA LYS A 149 -10.36 18.18 8.16
C LYS A 149 -8.90 18.44 7.74
N GLU A 150 -8.04 17.44 7.90
CA GLU A 150 -6.63 17.54 7.52
C GLU A 150 -6.45 17.44 5.99
N LYS A 151 -7.27 16.66 5.30
CA LYS A 151 -7.32 16.69 3.83
C LYS A 151 -7.73 18.05 3.28
N TRP A 152 -8.71 18.71 3.89
CA TRP A 152 -9.09 20.08 3.49
C TRP A 152 -7.95 21.07 3.70
N ARG A 153 -7.18 20.96 4.79
CA ARG A 153 -5.93 21.75 4.96
C ARG A 153 -4.90 21.48 3.87
N CYS A 154 -4.81 20.27 3.32
CA CYS A 154 -3.95 19.98 2.18
C CYS A 154 -4.44 20.67 0.88
N VAL A 155 -5.77 20.87 0.73
CA VAL A 155 -6.35 21.65 -0.38
C VAL A 155 -6.14 23.16 -0.18
N GLU A 156 -6.33 23.67 1.03
CA GLU A 156 -6.01 25.05 1.41
C GLU A 156 -4.53 25.37 1.11
N TYR A 157 -3.62 24.54 1.62
CA TYR A 157 -2.18 24.64 1.36
C TYR A 157 -1.82 24.57 -0.13
N LEU A 158 -2.50 23.73 -0.91
CA LEU A 158 -2.33 23.69 -2.37
C LEU A 158 -2.73 25.02 -3.03
N CYS A 159 -3.82 25.64 -2.59
CA CYS A 159 -4.28 26.94 -3.11
C CYS A 159 -3.31 28.07 -2.74
N ASP A 160 -2.88 28.13 -1.47
CA ASP A 160 -1.91 29.12 -0.98
C ASP A 160 -0.58 29.05 -1.77
N LEU A 161 -0.08 27.83 -1.97
CA LEU A 161 1.19 27.56 -2.64
C LEU A 161 1.19 27.95 -4.13
N THR A 162 0.05 27.78 -4.81
CA THR A 162 -0.11 28.13 -6.23
C THR A 162 -0.63 29.56 -6.44
N GLY A 163 -1.05 30.25 -5.38
CA GLY A 163 -1.66 31.58 -5.45
C GLY A 163 -3.10 31.55 -6.00
N THR A 164 -3.77 30.41 -5.90
CA THR A 164 -5.14 30.20 -6.40
C THR A 164 -6.16 30.71 -5.38
N PRO A 165 -7.13 31.55 -5.76
CA PRO A 165 -8.06 32.17 -4.81
C PRO A 165 -9.12 31.21 -4.25
N SER A 166 -9.40 30.10 -4.93
CA SER A 166 -10.40 29.12 -4.50
C SER A 166 -10.07 27.71 -4.97
N TYR A 167 -10.36 26.70 -4.14
CA TYR A 167 -10.27 25.30 -4.56
C TYR A 167 -11.20 24.94 -5.74
N VAL A 168 -12.24 25.77 -5.97
CA VAL A 168 -13.18 25.62 -7.09
C VAL A 168 -12.45 25.65 -8.44
N ASP A 169 -11.33 26.36 -8.55
CA ASP A 169 -10.52 26.43 -9.77
C ASP A 169 -9.88 25.08 -10.14
N TYR A 170 -9.78 24.13 -9.19
CA TYR A 170 -9.34 22.75 -9.43
C TYR A 170 -10.49 21.77 -9.75
N LEU A 171 -11.75 22.13 -9.51
CA LEU A 171 -12.88 21.24 -9.81
C LEU A 171 -13.02 20.91 -11.31
N PRO A 172 -12.77 21.81 -12.28
CA PRO A 172 -12.73 21.44 -13.71
C PRO A 172 -11.65 20.41 -14.08
N VAL A 173 -10.56 20.34 -13.30
CA VAL A 173 -9.54 19.28 -13.46
C VAL A 173 -10.11 17.96 -13.02
N MET A 174 -10.79 17.93 -11.86
CA MET A 174 -11.43 16.72 -11.32
C MET A 174 -12.57 16.23 -12.22
N ASP A 175 -13.39 17.14 -12.74
CA ASP A 175 -14.50 16.82 -13.65
C ASP A 175 -14.01 16.16 -14.93
N ARG A 176 -12.95 16.72 -15.55
CA ARG A 176 -12.29 16.15 -16.73
C ARG A 176 -11.80 14.71 -16.52
N VAL A 177 -11.18 14.41 -15.37
CA VAL A 177 -10.64 13.06 -15.07
C VAL A 177 -11.66 12.13 -14.43
N CYS A 178 -12.84 12.61 -14.06
CA CYS A 178 -13.88 11.85 -13.36
C CYS A 178 -14.36 10.60 -14.11
N PRO A 179 -14.57 10.62 -15.46
CA PRO A 179 -14.94 9.42 -16.20
C PRO A 179 -13.88 8.32 -16.09
N ASP A 180 -12.61 8.67 -16.34
CA ASP A 180 -11.49 7.74 -16.28
C ASP A 180 -11.30 7.21 -14.86
N ALA A 181 -11.34 8.09 -13.85
CA ALA A 181 -11.24 7.72 -12.44
C ALA A 181 -12.29 6.69 -12.01
N LYS A 182 -13.52 6.77 -12.55
CA LYS A 182 -14.59 5.79 -12.28
C LYS A 182 -14.31 4.41 -12.88
N THR A 183 -13.51 4.29 -13.94
CA THR A 183 -13.18 2.98 -14.56
C THR A 183 -12.27 2.10 -13.68
N TYR A 184 -11.53 2.72 -12.75
CA TYR A 184 -10.65 2.02 -11.81
C TYR A 184 -11.40 1.36 -10.65
N TYR A 185 -12.54 1.91 -10.25
CA TYR A 185 -13.34 1.38 -9.15
C TYR A 185 -14.35 0.38 -9.68
N LEU A 186 -14.44 -0.81 -9.09
CA LEU A 186 -15.58 -1.69 -9.36
C LEU A 186 -16.85 -1.15 -8.72
N ASP A 187 -17.91 -1.10 -9.52
CA ASP A 187 -19.28 -0.83 -9.10
C ASP A 187 -19.84 -2.04 -8.32
N GLU A 188 -19.48 -2.12 -7.03
CA GLU A 188 -20.11 -3.06 -6.09
C GLU A 188 -21.54 -2.63 -5.73
N THR A 189 -21.92 -1.39 -6.05
CA THR A 189 -23.28 -0.91 -5.89
C THR A 189 -24.17 -1.47 -6.99
N GLY A 190 -24.70 -2.66 -6.72
CA GLY A 190 -25.93 -3.20 -7.32
C GLY A 190 -27.19 -2.34 -7.14
N HIS A 191 -27.06 -1.03 -6.89
CA HIS A 191 -28.08 0.00 -7.16
C HIS A 191 -28.22 0.18 -8.67
N GLY A 192 -28.59 -0.90 -9.35
CA GLY A 192 -28.72 -0.91 -10.79
C GLY A 192 -29.73 0.12 -11.25
N ARG A 193 -29.41 0.78 -12.38
CA ARG A 193 -30.33 1.45 -13.33
C ARG A 193 -31.76 1.60 -12.80
N SER A 194 -31.98 2.56 -11.89
CA SER A 194 -33.33 2.79 -11.35
C SER A 194 -34.21 3.33 -12.46
N ARG A 195 -35.06 2.44 -12.98
CA ARG A 195 -35.69 2.57 -14.29
C ARG A 195 -36.92 3.48 -14.22
N GLY A 196 -36.70 4.78 -14.35
CA GLY A 196 -37.74 5.78 -14.60
C GLY A 196 -38.46 6.29 -13.34
N GLY A 197 -38.08 7.48 -12.90
CA GLY A 197 -38.79 8.27 -11.90
C GLY A 197 -38.58 9.76 -12.18
N ASN A 198 -39.66 10.50 -12.40
CA ASN A 198 -39.59 11.87 -12.94
C ASN A 198 -38.96 12.88 -11.96
N GLY A 199 -38.13 13.79 -12.48
CA GLY A 199 -37.75 15.05 -11.84
C GLY A 199 -36.70 14.99 -10.72
N ALA A 200 -36.81 14.06 -9.77
CA ALA A 200 -35.96 14.05 -8.57
C ALA A 200 -34.54 13.47 -8.78
N GLY A 201 -34.36 12.61 -9.79
CA GLY A 201 -33.09 11.91 -10.01
C GLY A 201 -31.92 12.81 -10.43
N GLY A 202 -32.18 13.90 -11.17
CA GLY A 202 -31.13 14.76 -11.70
C GLY A 202 -30.32 15.48 -10.63
N LEU A 203 -30.99 16.01 -9.60
CA LEU A 203 -30.32 16.71 -8.50
C LEU A 203 -29.54 15.73 -7.61
N ALA A 204 -30.09 14.55 -7.31
CA ALA A 204 -29.39 13.53 -6.54
C ALA A 204 -28.09 13.08 -7.24
N LEU A 205 -28.16 12.77 -8.54
CA LEU A 205 -26.99 12.41 -9.35
C LEU A 205 -25.96 13.54 -9.45
N ALA A 206 -26.41 14.80 -9.52
CA ALA A 206 -25.51 15.96 -9.52
C ALA A 206 -24.79 16.14 -8.17
N VAL A 207 -25.50 15.92 -7.05
CA VAL A 207 -24.91 15.96 -5.69
C VAL A 207 -23.92 14.80 -5.49
N GLU A 208 -24.26 13.59 -5.93
CA GLU A 208 -23.35 12.43 -5.90
C GLU A 208 -22.09 12.69 -6.74
N HIS A 209 -22.24 13.23 -7.95
CA HIS A 209 -21.14 13.61 -8.81
C HIS A 209 -20.25 14.67 -8.15
N ALA A 210 -20.83 15.76 -7.63
CA ALA A 210 -20.10 16.81 -6.93
C ALA A 210 -19.35 16.26 -5.71
N ASN A 211 -19.98 15.41 -4.90
CA ASN A 211 -19.35 14.75 -3.75
C ASN A 211 -18.15 13.90 -4.16
N PHE A 212 -18.23 13.22 -5.30
CA PHE A 212 -17.12 12.45 -5.87
C PHE A 212 -15.98 13.36 -6.35
N LEU A 213 -16.25 14.48 -7.02
CA LEU A 213 -15.20 15.44 -7.41
C LEU A 213 -14.47 16.02 -6.18
N HIS A 214 -15.21 16.39 -5.14
CA HIS A 214 -14.63 16.88 -3.88
C HIS A 214 -13.86 15.79 -3.11
N MET A 215 -14.17 14.50 -3.32
CA MET A 215 -13.41 13.37 -2.79
C MET A 215 -12.09 13.22 -3.54
N LEU A 216 -12.13 13.18 -4.87
CA LEU A 216 -10.94 13.11 -5.71
C LEU A 216 -9.97 14.25 -5.41
N LEU A 217 -10.46 15.50 -5.30
CA LEU A 217 -9.63 16.66 -4.99
C LEU A 217 -8.94 16.55 -3.64
N ARG A 218 -9.68 16.30 -2.56
CA ARG A 218 -9.13 16.31 -1.20
C ARG A 218 -8.20 15.12 -0.94
N ASP A 219 -8.48 13.96 -1.54
CA ASP A 219 -7.67 12.76 -1.37
C ASP A 219 -6.38 12.84 -2.21
N ALA A 220 -6.45 13.35 -3.45
CA ALA A 220 -5.27 13.60 -4.28
C ALA A 220 -4.38 14.71 -3.71
N ALA A 221 -4.96 15.82 -3.22
CA ALA A 221 -4.20 16.89 -2.55
C ALA A 221 -3.52 16.37 -1.28
N PHE A 222 -4.22 15.55 -0.48
CA PHE A 222 -3.64 14.90 0.69
C PHE A 222 -2.45 13.99 0.34
N LEU A 223 -2.56 13.18 -0.72
CA LEU A 223 -1.44 12.37 -1.22
C LEU A 223 -0.25 13.25 -1.62
N LEU A 224 -0.46 14.26 -2.46
CA LEU A 224 0.60 15.15 -2.96
C LEU A 224 1.34 15.90 -1.84
N VAL A 225 0.61 16.41 -0.84
CA VAL A 225 1.21 17.05 0.34
C VAL A 225 1.97 16.03 1.18
N SER A 226 1.39 14.85 1.42
CA SER A 226 1.96 13.88 2.36
C SER A 226 3.26 13.23 1.87
N ILE A 227 3.43 13.07 0.55
CA ILE A 227 4.66 12.57 -0.09
C ILE A 227 5.68 13.69 -0.42
N GLY A 228 5.42 14.94 -0.06
CA GLY A 228 6.31 16.07 -0.35
C GLY A 228 6.37 16.50 -1.83
N ALA A 229 5.44 16.06 -2.69
CA ALA A 229 5.48 16.34 -4.13
C ALA A 229 5.48 17.85 -4.45
N LEU A 230 4.83 18.63 -3.59
CA LEU A 230 4.68 20.07 -3.75
C LEU A 230 5.86 20.88 -3.17
N ASP A 231 6.85 20.26 -2.53
CA ASP A 231 7.93 20.99 -1.85
C ASP A 231 8.78 21.87 -2.78
N LYS A 232 9.01 21.43 -4.03
CA LYS A 232 9.72 22.25 -5.04
C LYS A 232 8.93 23.48 -5.53
N LEU A 233 7.63 23.58 -5.24
CA LEU A 233 6.82 24.74 -5.64
C LEU A 233 6.99 25.95 -4.71
N LYS A 234 7.47 25.72 -3.47
CA LYS A 234 7.69 26.76 -2.45
C LYS A 234 8.53 27.92 -2.97
N LYS A 235 8.20 29.13 -2.52
CA LYS A 235 8.97 30.34 -2.84
C LYS A 235 10.22 30.36 -1.96
N ALA A 236 11.36 30.73 -2.55
CA ALA A 236 12.65 30.69 -1.87
C ALA A 236 12.78 31.68 -0.69
N ASP A 237 11.91 32.69 -0.61
CA ASP A 237 11.91 33.72 0.46
C ASP A 237 11.16 33.31 1.74
N GLU A 238 10.41 32.19 1.75
CA GLU A 238 9.62 31.75 2.92
C GLU A 238 10.48 31.01 3.98
N GLY A 239 11.69 31.50 4.25
CA GLY A 239 12.65 30.94 5.20
C GLY A 239 12.34 31.15 6.68
N GLY A 240 11.08 31.44 7.05
CA GLY A 240 10.69 31.85 8.40
C GLY A 240 9.37 31.29 8.93
N ALA A 241 8.58 30.58 8.12
CA ALA A 241 7.34 29.95 8.57
C ALA A 241 7.57 28.45 8.84
N GLU A 242 7.49 28.10 10.12
CA GLU A 242 7.45 26.77 10.75
C GLU A 242 7.38 25.55 9.81
N GLN A 243 8.33 24.61 9.98
CA GLN A 243 8.60 23.38 9.23
C GLN A 243 7.37 22.43 9.06
N ARG A 244 6.34 22.81 8.31
CA ARG A 244 5.08 22.07 8.19
C ARG A 244 5.00 21.06 7.04
N SER A 245 5.99 21.04 6.15
CA SER A 245 6.33 19.83 5.38
C SER A 245 7.44 19.10 6.14
N GLN A 246 7.02 18.30 7.11
CA GLN A 246 7.72 17.07 7.39
C GLN A 246 7.01 15.99 6.58
N ASP A 247 7.79 15.15 5.91
CA ASP A 247 7.39 13.89 5.29
C ASP A 247 6.28 13.18 6.10
N ARG A 248 5.00 13.41 5.77
CA ARG A 248 3.89 12.85 6.58
C ARG A 248 3.82 11.34 6.44
N TRP A 249 4.38 10.82 5.36
CA TRP A 249 4.65 9.39 5.16
C TRP A 249 5.63 8.77 6.18
N LYS A 250 6.34 9.57 7.00
CA LYS A 250 7.07 9.05 8.18
C LYS A 250 6.14 8.64 9.33
N ASP A 251 4.87 9.07 9.30
CA ASP A 251 3.83 8.43 10.10
C ASP A 251 3.50 7.06 9.49
N VAL A 252 3.87 6.03 10.24
CA VAL A 252 3.74 4.62 9.85
C VAL A 252 2.29 4.21 9.60
N ALA A 253 1.31 4.86 10.24
CA ALA A 253 -0.12 4.61 10.00
C ALA A 253 -0.61 5.28 8.71
N ILE A 254 -0.12 6.48 8.38
CA ILE A 254 -0.45 7.15 7.12
C ILE A 254 0.15 6.39 5.93
N ALA A 255 1.42 5.97 6.01
CA ALA A 255 2.08 5.20 4.95
C ALA A 255 1.44 3.81 4.74
N HIS A 256 0.96 3.17 5.81
CA HIS A 256 0.16 1.95 5.73
C HIS A 256 -1.11 2.17 4.92
N ASP A 257 -1.93 3.14 5.33
CA ASP A 257 -3.23 3.41 4.72
C ASP A 257 -3.12 3.82 3.24
N MET A 258 -2.04 4.49 2.85
CA MET A 258 -1.72 4.81 1.45
C MET A 258 -1.45 3.59 0.56
N LEU A 259 -1.19 2.42 1.14
CA LEU A 259 -0.81 1.20 0.42
C LEU A 259 -1.82 0.05 0.58
N LEU A 260 -3.01 0.33 1.13
CA LEU A 260 -4.11 -0.64 1.15
C LEU A 260 -4.86 -0.64 -0.18
N LEU A 261 -5.20 -1.83 -0.69
CA LEU A 261 -5.86 -2.00 -2.00
C LEU A 261 -7.25 -1.34 -2.05
N GLU A 262 -8.02 -1.41 -0.97
CA GLU A 262 -9.35 -0.78 -0.89
C GLU A 262 -9.28 0.75 -0.70
N ASN A 263 -8.08 1.30 -0.47
CA ASN A 263 -7.86 2.66 -0.01
C ASN A 263 -6.93 3.43 -0.97
N GLN A 264 -7.31 3.47 -2.25
CA GLN A 264 -6.50 4.05 -3.33
C GLN A 264 -7.25 5.16 -4.08
N VAL A 265 -6.47 6.09 -4.62
CA VAL A 265 -6.92 7.06 -5.64
C VAL A 265 -6.23 6.68 -6.96
N PRO A 266 -6.93 6.69 -8.12
CA PRO A 266 -6.32 6.47 -9.43
C PRO A 266 -5.19 7.47 -9.68
N PHE A 267 -4.05 6.97 -10.16
CA PHE A 267 -2.84 7.77 -10.34
C PHE A 267 -3.07 8.97 -11.26
N VAL A 268 -3.87 8.80 -12.33
CA VAL A 268 -4.26 9.87 -13.27
C VAL A 268 -4.88 11.09 -12.57
N VAL A 269 -5.66 10.90 -11.51
CA VAL A 269 -6.28 12.01 -10.75
C VAL A 269 -5.21 12.81 -10.00
N VAL A 270 -4.27 12.09 -9.37
CA VAL A 270 -3.17 12.69 -8.61
C VAL A 270 -2.18 13.38 -9.54
N GLU A 271 -1.93 12.79 -10.71
CA GLU A 271 -1.03 13.30 -11.74
C GLU A 271 -1.58 14.57 -12.41
N ASP A 272 -2.86 14.60 -12.78
CA ASP A 272 -3.46 15.79 -13.39
C ASP A 272 -3.65 16.93 -12.40
N LEU A 273 -3.91 16.64 -11.11
CA LEU A 273 -3.87 17.66 -10.06
C LEU A 273 -2.45 18.22 -9.87
N TYR A 274 -1.43 17.36 -9.92
CA TYR A 274 -0.03 17.78 -9.81
C TYR A 274 0.41 18.66 -11.00
N ARG A 275 0.05 18.26 -12.24
CA ARG A 275 0.27 19.07 -13.45
C ARG A 275 -0.41 20.44 -13.33
N ALA A 276 -1.69 20.46 -12.95
CA ALA A 276 -2.43 21.70 -12.75
C ALA A 276 -1.77 22.59 -11.67
N ALA A 277 -1.29 22.02 -10.57
CA ALA A 277 -0.57 22.76 -9.54
C ALA A 277 0.72 23.43 -10.06
N ILE A 278 1.53 22.70 -10.82
CA ILE A 278 2.77 23.21 -11.46
C ILE A 278 2.45 24.34 -12.44
N ASP A 279 1.39 24.16 -13.24
CA ASP A 279 0.96 25.11 -14.26
C ASP A 279 0.46 26.42 -13.64
N THR A 280 -0.45 26.33 -12.66
CA THR A 280 -1.00 27.52 -11.96
C THR A 280 0.10 28.26 -11.18
N ALA A 281 1.05 27.55 -10.59
CA ALA A 281 2.23 28.15 -9.94
C ALA A 281 3.22 28.81 -10.92
N GLY A 282 2.97 28.78 -12.24
CA GLY A 282 3.88 29.32 -13.25
C GLY A 282 5.22 28.58 -13.35
N ARG A 283 5.29 27.33 -12.90
CA ARG A 283 6.52 26.51 -12.84
C ARG A 283 6.70 25.58 -14.06
N ARG A 284 5.85 25.68 -15.07
CA ARG A 284 5.95 24.90 -16.31
C ARG A 284 7.33 25.11 -16.96
N GLY A 285 8.09 24.02 -17.13
CA GLY A 285 9.45 24.04 -17.69
C GLY A 285 10.59 24.26 -16.67
N CYS A 286 10.29 24.38 -15.37
CA CYS A 286 11.29 24.25 -14.31
C CYS A 286 11.70 22.78 -14.09
N ASP A 287 12.82 22.54 -13.41
CA ASP A 287 13.29 21.20 -12.98
C ASP A 287 12.41 20.63 -11.84
N VAL A 288 11.15 20.32 -12.17
CA VAL A 288 10.19 19.68 -11.27
C VAL A 288 10.18 18.18 -11.59
N PRO A 289 10.39 17.29 -10.60
CA PRO A 289 10.40 15.85 -10.85
C PRO A 289 9.03 15.35 -11.31
N SER A 290 9.00 14.30 -12.13
CA SER A 290 7.74 13.63 -12.46
C SER A 290 7.10 13.02 -11.21
N LEU A 291 5.76 12.90 -11.19
CA LEU A 291 5.06 12.33 -10.04
C LEU A 291 5.53 10.90 -9.72
N SER A 292 5.79 10.09 -10.76
CA SER A 292 6.35 8.75 -10.62
C SER A 292 7.72 8.76 -9.91
N THR A 293 8.55 9.78 -10.12
CA THR A 293 9.84 9.93 -9.44
C THR A 293 9.64 10.25 -7.96
N VAL A 294 8.72 11.16 -7.62
CA VAL A 294 8.41 11.51 -6.22
C VAL A 294 7.82 10.30 -5.50
N MET A 295 6.77 9.69 -6.06
CA MET A 295 6.13 8.52 -5.46
C MET A 295 7.09 7.33 -5.39
N GLY A 296 7.98 7.14 -6.37
CA GLY A 296 9.01 6.11 -6.32
C GLY A 296 10.02 6.32 -5.19
N LYS A 297 10.42 7.57 -4.90
CA LYS A 297 11.24 7.88 -3.72
C LYS A 297 10.50 7.57 -2.40
N PHE A 298 9.22 7.95 -2.29
CA PHE A 298 8.37 7.58 -1.14
C PHE A 298 8.29 6.05 -0.98
N ILE A 299 7.93 5.31 -2.03
CA ILE A 299 7.81 3.85 -1.98
C ILE A 299 9.15 3.19 -1.60
N ARG A 300 10.29 3.65 -2.15
CA ARG A 300 11.61 3.17 -1.72
C ARG A 300 11.85 3.43 -0.24
N GLY A 301 11.48 4.59 0.28
CA GLY A 301 11.56 4.92 1.71
C GLY A 301 10.68 4.04 2.61
N VAL A 302 9.60 3.44 2.08
CA VAL A 302 8.75 2.47 2.80
C VAL A 302 9.30 1.03 2.69
N ILE A 303 9.87 0.65 1.54
CA ILE A 303 10.37 -0.72 1.30
C ILE A 303 11.81 -0.92 1.82
N GLN A 304 12.64 0.13 1.83
CA GLN A 304 14.08 0.07 2.05
C GLN A 304 14.52 1.14 3.08
N GLU A 305 15.33 0.75 4.08
CA GLU A 305 15.86 1.73 5.04
C GLU A 305 16.90 2.66 4.40
N ALA A 306 16.49 3.92 4.21
CA ALA A 306 17.23 5.18 4.27
C ALA A 306 18.52 5.44 3.45
N GLU A 307 19.37 4.47 3.10
CA GLU A 307 20.71 4.77 2.52
C GLU A 307 20.72 5.04 1.00
N GLU A 308 19.67 4.66 0.27
CA GLU A 308 19.66 4.64 -1.22
C GLU A 308 18.64 5.63 -1.86
N GLN A 309 18.47 6.83 -1.26
CA GLN A 309 17.41 7.80 -1.62
C GLN A 309 17.57 8.55 -2.96
N ASP A 310 18.75 8.52 -3.60
CA ASP A 310 19.06 9.28 -4.83
C ASP A 310 19.31 8.41 -6.08
N LEU A 311 18.88 7.15 -6.03
CA LEU A 311 18.93 6.29 -7.22
C LEU A 311 17.82 6.63 -8.23
N PRO A 312 18.14 6.56 -9.55
CA PRO A 312 17.12 6.64 -10.59
C PRO A 312 16.01 5.60 -10.41
N LEU A 313 14.83 5.91 -10.94
CA LEU A 313 13.82 4.89 -11.18
C LEU A 313 14.40 3.80 -12.11
N PRO A 314 14.03 2.52 -11.91
CA PRO A 314 14.45 1.46 -12.83
C PRO A 314 13.98 1.73 -14.26
N HIS A 315 14.84 1.50 -15.25
CA HIS A 315 14.54 1.71 -16.67
C HIS A 315 13.34 0.89 -17.19
N HIS A 316 12.91 -0.17 -16.49
CA HIS A 316 11.69 -0.91 -16.87
C HIS A 316 10.38 -0.18 -16.53
N LEU A 317 10.46 0.96 -15.83
CA LEU A 317 9.35 1.90 -15.65
C LEU A 317 9.25 2.93 -16.79
N ASP A 318 10.23 3.02 -17.68
CA ASP A 318 10.20 3.95 -18.82
C ASP A 318 9.03 3.59 -19.75
N GLY A 319 8.00 4.45 -19.76
CA GLY A 319 6.79 4.28 -20.57
C GLY A 319 5.61 3.52 -19.91
N LYS A 320 5.79 2.91 -18.72
CA LYS A 320 4.68 2.29 -17.97
C LYS A 320 4.04 3.31 -17.01
N THR A 321 2.83 3.78 -17.29
CA THR A 321 2.06 4.62 -16.36
C THR A 321 1.48 3.76 -15.21
N PRO A 322 1.81 4.01 -13.94
CA PRO A 322 1.18 3.30 -12.84
C PRO A 322 -0.32 3.64 -12.75
N HIS A 323 -1.11 2.70 -12.26
CA HIS A 323 -2.58 2.81 -12.21
C HIS A 323 -3.06 3.44 -10.89
N HIS A 324 -2.37 3.14 -9.79
CA HIS A 324 -2.53 3.69 -8.45
C HIS A 324 -1.24 3.40 -7.66
N LEU A 325 -1.15 3.89 -6.41
CA LEU A 325 0.09 3.87 -5.63
C LEU A 325 0.58 2.46 -5.29
N LEU A 326 -0.34 1.54 -4.95
CA LEU A 326 -0.03 0.12 -4.74
C LEU A 326 0.42 -0.59 -6.02
N HIS A 327 -0.09 -0.21 -7.21
CA HIS A 327 0.42 -0.74 -8.47
C HIS A 327 1.86 -0.26 -8.74
N LEU A 328 2.19 1.01 -8.44
CA LEU A 328 3.58 1.49 -8.52
C LEU A 328 4.49 0.74 -7.53
N CYS A 329 4.00 0.45 -6.32
CA CYS A 329 4.72 -0.37 -5.34
C CYS A 329 5.04 -1.76 -5.87
N HIS A 330 4.09 -2.37 -6.58
CA HIS A 330 4.29 -3.65 -7.26
C HIS A 330 5.35 -3.56 -8.37
N THR A 331 5.24 -2.60 -9.30
CA THR A 331 6.20 -2.47 -10.42
C THR A 331 7.64 -2.16 -9.96
N LEU A 332 7.81 -1.48 -8.83
CA LEU A 332 9.12 -1.24 -8.20
C LEU A 332 9.75 -2.50 -7.59
N LEU A 333 8.94 -3.53 -7.31
CA LEU A 333 9.36 -4.85 -6.85
C LEU A 333 9.59 -5.85 -7.99
N GLU A 334 9.29 -5.50 -9.26
CA GLU A 334 9.45 -6.39 -10.42
C GLU A 334 10.86 -7.05 -10.43
N PRO A 335 10.95 -8.40 -10.44
CA PRO A 335 12.23 -9.10 -10.41
C PRO A 335 13.12 -8.75 -11.62
N THR A 336 14.44 -8.73 -11.43
CA THR A 336 15.35 -8.41 -12.54
C THR A 336 15.21 -9.46 -13.65
N PRO A 337 15.07 -9.07 -14.94
CA PRO A 337 14.96 -10.01 -16.05
C PRO A 337 16.06 -11.07 -16.02
N LYS A 338 15.67 -12.33 -16.23
CA LYS A 338 16.63 -13.44 -16.30
C LYS A 338 17.32 -13.46 -17.65
N GLU A 339 18.56 -13.93 -17.67
CA GLU A 339 19.11 -14.58 -18.86
C GLU A 339 18.18 -15.73 -19.28
N PRO A 340 17.89 -15.91 -20.58
CA PRO A 340 16.96 -16.94 -21.04
C PRO A 340 17.44 -18.31 -20.61
N ALA A 341 16.62 -19.00 -19.81
CA ALA A 341 16.91 -20.37 -19.42
C ALA A 341 16.98 -21.25 -20.69
N SER A 342 18.05 -22.02 -20.83
CA SER A 342 18.16 -22.97 -21.95
C SER A 342 16.94 -23.91 -21.92
N PRO A 343 16.29 -24.18 -23.06
CA PRO A 343 15.08 -25.00 -23.10
C PRO A 343 15.39 -26.38 -22.53
N VAL A 344 14.83 -26.68 -21.35
CA VAL A 344 14.97 -27.98 -20.71
C VAL A 344 13.98 -28.91 -21.40
N PRO A 345 14.41 -30.01 -22.03
CA PRO A 345 13.49 -30.91 -22.72
C PRO A 345 12.49 -31.53 -21.75
N ASP A 346 11.20 -31.46 -22.11
CA ASP A 346 10.07 -31.99 -21.34
C ASP A 346 10.12 -33.51 -21.23
N ASN A 347 10.84 -33.99 -20.21
CA ASN A 347 10.76 -35.37 -19.79
C ASN A 347 9.57 -35.54 -18.83
N VAL A 348 8.44 -35.99 -19.40
CA VAL A 348 7.14 -36.23 -18.73
C VAL A 348 7.25 -37.13 -17.48
N ALA A 349 8.35 -37.88 -17.35
CA ALA A 349 8.59 -38.89 -16.33
C ALA A 349 8.83 -38.38 -14.88
N ALA A 350 8.74 -37.07 -14.59
CA ALA A 350 8.88 -36.56 -13.22
C ALA A 350 8.08 -35.28 -12.92
N ARG A 351 6.74 -35.30 -13.07
CA ARG A 351 5.83 -34.34 -12.39
C ARG A 351 5.74 -34.62 -10.87
N VAL A 352 6.89 -34.79 -10.22
CA VAL A 352 6.99 -34.74 -8.77
C VAL A 352 6.77 -33.28 -8.39
N LYS A 353 5.71 -32.99 -7.63
CA LYS A 353 5.46 -31.65 -7.07
C LYS A 353 6.65 -31.24 -6.22
N ARG A 354 7.57 -30.47 -6.79
CA ARG A 354 8.68 -29.84 -6.07
C ARG A 354 8.11 -28.73 -5.20
N ARG A 355 8.69 -28.54 -4.02
CA ARG A 355 8.28 -27.51 -3.08
C ARG A 355 9.48 -26.85 -2.44
N TRP A 356 9.27 -25.65 -1.96
CA TRP A 356 10.15 -25.04 -0.96
C TRP A 356 10.15 -25.87 0.34
N HIS A 357 11.32 -25.98 0.94
CA HIS A 357 11.50 -26.58 2.27
C HIS A 357 11.84 -25.48 3.29
N ARG A 358 11.70 -25.81 4.57
CA ARG A 358 11.96 -24.86 5.66
C ARG A 358 13.45 -24.52 5.79
N ALA A 359 13.79 -23.35 6.32
CA ALA A 359 15.17 -22.88 6.46
C ALA A 359 16.06 -23.90 7.21
N ALA A 360 15.59 -24.45 8.33
CA ALA A 360 16.29 -25.47 9.11
C ALA A 360 16.48 -26.76 8.31
N GLN A 361 15.48 -27.18 7.52
CA GLN A 361 15.57 -28.37 6.66
C GLN A 361 16.61 -28.18 5.55
N TYR A 362 16.63 -27.02 4.88
CA TYR A 362 17.67 -26.68 3.92
C TYR A 362 19.05 -26.68 4.55
N HIS A 363 19.19 -26.07 5.73
CA HIS A 363 20.47 -25.98 6.43
C HIS A 363 21.05 -27.35 6.81
N VAL A 364 20.24 -28.24 7.41
CA VAL A 364 20.67 -29.59 7.81
C VAL A 364 21.06 -30.45 6.60
N ASN A 365 20.33 -30.34 5.49
CA ASN A 365 20.63 -31.05 4.24
C ASN A 365 21.67 -30.31 3.36
N GLY A 366 22.33 -29.30 3.91
CA GLY A 366 23.47 -28.63 3.28
C GLY A 366 23.13 -27.77 2.07
N VAL A 367 21.87 -27.39 1.87
CA VAL A 367 21.54 -26.26 1.02
C VAL A 367 21.94 -25.00 1.79
N GLY A 368 22.86 -24.22 1.21
CA GLY A 368 23.29 -22.99 1.85
C GLY A 368 22.16 -21.95 1.89
N LEU A 369 22.13 -21.16 2.95
CA LEU A 369 21.32 -19.94 3.05
C LEU A 369 22.28 -18.78 3.25
N LYS A 370 22.25 -17.80 2.34
CA LYS A 370 23.12 -16.62 2.32
C LYS A 370 22.28 -15.36 2.13
N LYS A 371 22.62 -14.30 2.84
CA LYS A 371 22.07 -12.97 2.57
C LYS A 371 22.64 -12.39 1.27
N ARG A 372 21.83 -11.60 0.58
CA ARG A 372 22.19 -10.77 -0.56
C ARG A 372 21.89 -9.31 -0.20
N LEU A 373 22.89 -8.45 -0.25
CA LEU A 373 22.74 -7.02 0.05
C LEU A 373 22.33 -6.29 -1.22
N PHE A 374 21.42 -5.32 -1.08
CA PHE A 374 20.88 -4.52 -2.19
C PHE A 374 21.95 -3.75 -2.96
N SER A 375 22.92 -3.18 -2.25
CA SER A 375 23.91 -2.29 -2.83
C SER A 375 24.83 -3.02 -3.81
N GLY A 376 25.01 -2.39 -4.98
CA GLY A 376 25.79 -2.93 -6.08
C GLY A 376 27.21 -3.31 -5.64
N GLY A 377 27.62 -4.52 -6.03
CA GLY A 377 29.04 -4.84 -6.15
C GLY A 377 29.70 -4.05 -7.30
N VAL A 378 30.86 -4.54 -7.73
CA VAL A 378 31.70 -3.94 -8.80
C VAL A 378 30.93 -3.62 -10.10
N ASP A 379 29.78 -4.27 -10.33
CA ASP A 379 28.99 -4.20 -11.56
C ASP A 379 27.80 -3.21 -11.51
N HIS A 380 27.62 -2.42 -10.43
CA HIS A 380 26.49 -1.48 -10.24
C HIS A 380 25.06 -2.06 -10.44
N SER A 381 24.91 -3.39 -10.40
CA SER A 381 23.62 -4.05 -10.62
C SER A 381 22.75 -4.07 -9.36
N HIS A 382 21.95 -3.02 -9.19
CA HIS A 382 20.83 -3.02 -8.25
C HIS A 382 19.86 -4.16 -8.56
N HIS A 383 19.23 -4.70 -7.53
CA HIS A 383 18.36 -5.87 -7.65
C HIS A 383 17.09 -5.70 -6.83
N SER A 384 16.01 -6.38 -7.22
CA SER A 384 14.75 -6.34 -6.48
C SER A 384 14.87 -7.05 -5.13
N LEU A 385 14.02 -6.67 -4.16
CA LEU A 385 13.73 -7.44 -2.93
C LEU A 385 13.37 -8.90 -3.24
N LEU A 386 12.75 -9.10 -4.40
CA LEU A 386 12.20 -10.37 -4.85
C LEU A 386 13.24 -11.26 -5.57
N ASP A 387 14.48 -10.78 -5.78
CA ASP A 387 15.52 -11.49 -6.55
C ASP A 387 16.27 -12.57 -5.75
N VAL A 388 15.56 -13.64 -5.40
CA VAL A 388 16.15 -14.88 -4.84
C VAL A 388 16.83 -15.68 -5.95
N LYS A 389 18.12 -15.99 -5.77
CA LYS A 389 18.93 -16.76 -6.73
C LYS A 389 19.50 -18.02 -6.08
N PHE A 390 19.68 -19.09 -6.84
CA PHE A 390 20.40 -20.29 -6.38
C PHE A 390 21.78 -20.36 -7.04
N LYS A 391 22.85 -20.19 -6.26
CA LYS A 391 24.23 -20.11 -6.76
C LYS A 391 25.20 -20.83 -5.81
N GLY A 392 26.12 -21.60 -6.37
CA GLY A 392 27.16 -22.31 -5.60
C GLY A 392 26.62 -23.27 -4.52
N GLY A 393 25.42 -23.84 -4.72
CA GLY A 393 24.77 -24.73 -3.73
C GLY A 393 24.04 -24.01 -2.59
N ALA A 394 23.83 -22.70 -2.70
CA ALA A 394 23.12 -21.89 -1.73
C ALA A 394 21.98 -21.08 -2.38
N LEU A 395 20.92 -20.83 -1.61
CA LEU A 395 19.98 -19.75 -1.86
C LEU A 395 20.60 -18.44 -1.38
N GLU A 396 20.72 -17.49 -2.30
CA GLU A 396 21.09 -16.10 -2.09
C GLU A 396 19.80 -15.30 -2.06
N ILE A 397 19.44 -14.82 -0.87
CA ILE A 397 18.12 -14.21 -0.56
C ILE A 397 18.36 -12.74 -0.17
N PRO A 398 17.69 -11.77 -0.82
CA PRO A 398 17.72 -10.36 -0.39
C PRO A 398 17.38 -10.21 1.10
N VAL A 399 18.04 -9.27 1.79
CA VAL A 399 17.73 -9.01 3.21
C VAL A 399 16.29 -8.49 3.34
N LEU A 400 15.49 -9.15 4.17
CA LEU A 400 14.12 -8.79 4.47
C LEU A 400 14.03 -8.14 5.85
N HIS A 401 13.57 -6.89 5.88
CA HIS A 401 13.23 -6.20 7.14
C HIS A 401 11.73 -6.40 7.41
N VAL A 402 11.37 -6.75 8.65
CA VAL A 402 10.00 -7.06 9.07
C VAL A 402 9.59 -6.15 10.24
N TYR A 403 8.62 -5.28 9.94
CA TYR A 403 7.93 -4.38 10.87
C TYR A 403 6.45 -4.77 10.92
N ASP A 404 5.67 -4.13 11.80
CA ASP A 404 4.24 -4.45 12.01
C ASP A 404 3.43 -4.45 10.71
N ASN A 405 3.69 -3.48 9.83
CA ASN A 405 2.95 -3.28 8.58
C ASN A 405 3.49 -4.09 7.38
N THR A 406 4.62 -4.79 7.51
CA THR A 406 5.23 -5.54 6.39
C THR A 406 4.29 -6.62 5.85
N CYS A 407 3.63 -7.38 6.73
CA CYS A 407 2.70 -8.42 6.30
C CYS A 407 1.40 -7.85 5.74
N SER A 408 0.94 -6.68 6.23
CA SER A 408 -0.21 -5.95 5.66
C SER A 408 0.08 -5.53 4.20
N LEU A 409 1.23 -4.90 3.95
CA LEU A 409 1.64 -4.51 2.59
C LEU A 409 1.69 -5.72 1.64
N LEU A 410 2.33 -6.81 2.07
CA LEU A 410 2.40 -8.05 1.27
C LEU A 410 1.02 -8.65 1.01
N ARG A 411 0.11 -8.66 2.01
CA ARG A 411 -1.28 -9.10 1.86
C ARG A 411 -2.06 -8.27 0.84
N ASN A 412 -1.84 -6.95 0.79
CA ASN A 412 -2.48 -6.05 -0.17
C ASN A 412 -1.93 -6.24 -1.59
N LEU A 413 -0.61 -6.38 -1.75
CA LEU A 413 0.01 -6.71 -3.03
C LEU A 413 -0.47 -8.07 -3.57
N ILE A 414 -0.56 -9.10 -2.72
CA ILE A 414 -1.15 -10.40 -3.10
C ILE A 414 -2.61 -10.22 -3.52
N ALA A 415 -3.43 -9.50 -2.75
CA ALA A 415 -4.83 -9.27 -3.10
C ALA A 415 -4.99 -8.56 -4.45
N MET A 416 -4.10 -7.62 -4.78
CA MET A 416 -4.07 -6.91 -6.05
C MET A 416 -3.71 -7.86 -7.21
N GLU A 417 -2.68 -8.69 -7.05
CA GLU A 417 -2.29 -9.71 -8.03
C GLU A 417 -3.40 -10.77 -8.25
N GLN A 418 -4.11 -11.17 -7.19
CA GLN A 418 -5.27 -12.08 -7.28
C GLN A 418 -6.49 -11.44 -7.97
N ALA A 419 -6.63 -10.12 -7.89
CA ALA A 419 -7.72 -9.38 -8.51
C ALA A 419 -7.43 -9.05 -10.00
N SER A 420 -6.17 -8.87 -10.35
CA SER A 420 -5.72 -8.35 -11.66
C SER A 420 -5.16 -9.43 -12.60
N SER A 421 -5.52 -10.70 -12.39
CA SER A 421 -5.08 -11.83 -13.24
C SER A 421 -5.39 -11.66 -14.73
N ASP A 422 -6.48 -10.95 -15.07
CA ASP A 422 -6.89 -10.68 -16.45
C ASP A 422 -6.27 -9.38 -17.04
N SER A 423 -5.44 -8.67 -16.26
CA SER A 423 -4.89 -7.33 -16.60
C SER A 423 -3.38 -7.35 -16.88
N GLY A 424 -2.79 -8.51 -17.18
CA GLY A 424 -1.34 -8.65 -17.41
C GLY A 424 -0.45 -8.41 -16.19
N VAL A 425 -1.01 -8.18 -15.00
CA VAL A 425 -0.27 -7.92 -13.77
C VAL A 425 0.39 -9.21 -13.27
N GLY A 426 1.72 -9.28 -13.37
CA GLY A 426 2.49 -10.47 -12.99
C GLY A 426 2.36 -10.87 -11.51
N HIS A 427 2.43 -12.17 -11.24
CA HIS A 427 2.19 -12.77 -9.91
C HIS A 427 3.48 -12.95 -9.05
N TYR A 428 4.45 -12.04 -9.21
CA TYR A 428 5.77 -12.21 -8.62
C TYR A 428 5.82 -11.95 -7.10
N VAL A 429 5.00 -11.05 -6.56
CA VAL A 429 4.91 -10.86 -5.10
C VAL A 429 4.28 -12.10 -4.46
N THR A 430 3.23 -12.67 -5.06
CA THR A 430 2.64 -13.93 -4.59
C THR A 430 3.64 -15.08 -4.63
N ALA A 431 4.41 -15.23 -5.72
CA ALA A 431 5.44 -16.26 -5.82
C ALA A 431 6.53 -16.12 -4.73
N TYR A 432 6.97 -14.89 -4.43
CA TYR A 432 7.92 -14.59 -3.36
C TYR A 432 7.33 -14.84 -1.97
N CYS A 433 6.09 -14.43 -1.72
CA CYS A 433 5.43 -14.67 -0.44
C CYS A 433 5.18 -16.16 -0.19
N ILE A 434 4.88 -16.94 -1.23
CA ILE A 434 4.80 -18.41 -1.14
C ILE A 434 6.18 -18.99 -0.78
N PHE A 435 7.26 -18.50 -1.38
CA PHE A 435 8.61 -18.89 -0.96
C PHE A 435 8.87 -18.59 0.53
N LEU A 436 8.59 -17.36 1.00
CA LEU A 436 8.78 -16.99 2.41
C LEU A 436 7.92 -17.82 3.37
N SER A 437 6.62 -17.97 3.09
CA SER A 437 5.69 -18.75 3.93
C SER A 437 6.09 -20.21 4.12
N ARG A 438 6.89 -20.78 3.20
CA ARG A 438 7.44 -22.14 3.32
C ARG A 438 8.86 -22.15 3.90
N LEU A 439 9.62 -21.07 3.74
CA LEU A 439 10.97 -20.95 4.28
C LEU A 439 10.98 -20.73 5.80
N MET A 440 10.07 -19.92 6.33
CA MET A 440 10.12 -19.39 7.71
C MET A 440 8.87 -19.63 8.57
N CYS A 441 8.20 -20.77 8.41
CA CYS A 441 6.96 -21.07 9.13
C CYS A 441 7.10 -21.57 10.58
N THR A 442 8.32 -21.60 11.15
CA THR A 442 8.52 -21.86 12.59
C THR A 442 9.55 -20.90 13.18
N ALA A 443 9.52 -20.71 14.50
CA ALA A 443 10.49 -19.87 15.20
C ALA A 443 11.94 -20.34 14.96
N GLU A 444 12.20 -21.65 14.92
CA GLU A 444 13.52 -22.21 14.58
C GLU A 444 14.03 -21.71 13.21
N ASP A 445 13.13 -21.64 12.22
CA ASP A 445 13.45 -21.17 10.88
C ASP A 445 13.73 -19.65 10.87
N VAL A 446 12.93 -18.85 11.58
CA VAL A 446 13.16 -17.41 11.76
C VAL A 446 14.48 -17.15 12.49
N THR A 447 14.72 -17.79 13.64
CA THR A 447 15.98 -17.69 14.40
C THR A 447 17.20 -17.98 13.53
N LEU A 448 17.12 -19.00 12.66
CA LEU A 448 18.20 -19.37 11.76
C LEU A 448 18.45 -18.30 10.68
N LEU A 449 17.40 -17.70 10.12
CA LEU A 449 17.51 -16.64 9.11
C LEU A 449 17.99 -15.33 9.72
N ALA A 450 17.55 -15.00 10.95
CA ALA A 450 18.03 -13.87 11.74
C ALA A 450 19.52 -14.01 12.08
N LYS A 451 19.95 -15.17 12.58
CA LYS A 451 21.38 -15.51 12.79
C LYS A 451 22.25 -15.43 11.53
N LYS A 452 21.63 -15.48 10.34
CA LYS A 452 22.29 -15.32 9.03
C LYS A 452 22.23 -13.90 8.48
N GLY A 453 21.53 -12.98 9.14
CA GLY A 453 21.26 -11.63 8.65
C GLY A 453 20.51 -11.62 7.32
N ILE A 454 19.67 -12.64 7.07
CA ILE A 454 18.75 -12.69 5.92
C ILE A 454 17.42 -12.02 6.30
N VAL A 455 17.04 -12.12 7.57
CA VAL A 455 15.83 -11.51 8.14
C VAL A 455 16.26 -10.62 9.29
N VAL A 456 15.70 -9.42 9.35
CA VAL A 456 15.82 -8.47 10.46
C VAL A 456 14.39 -8.14 10.87
N HIS A 457 14.05 -8.26 12.15
CA HIS A 457 12.70 -7.96 12.62
C HIS A 457 12.71 -7.23 13.96
N HIS A 458 11.68 -6.41 14.17
CA HIS A 458 11.46 -5.66 15.40
C HIS A 458 10.21 -6.12 16.17
N LEU A 459 9.57 -7.20 15.70
CA LEU A 459 8.42 -7.83 16.34
C LEU A 459 8.80 -8.57 17.63
N GLY A 460 7.82 -8.78 18.51
CA GLY A 460 8.02 -9.25 19.89
C GLY A 460 8.70 -10.62 20.06
N SER A 461 8.62 -11.53 19.07
CA SER A 461 9.44 -12.75 19.04
C SER A 461 9.50 -13.41 17.65
N ASP A 462 10.42 -14.35 17.49
CA ASP A 462 10.57 -15.21 16.31
C ASP A 462 9.28 -16.04 16.02
N GLU A 463 8.53 -16.44 17.06
CA GLU A 463 7.23 -17.11 16.93
C GLU A 463 6.18 -16.20 16.28
N VAL A 464 6.17 -14.90 16.61
CA VAL A 464 5.24 -13.92 16.03
C VAL A 464 5.50 -13.77 14.54
N VAL A 465 6.77 -13.61 14.15
CA VAL A 465 7.19 -13.56 12.73
C VAL A 465 6.78 -14.85 12.00
N ALA A 466 7.06 -16.01 12.60
CA ALA A 466 6.74 -17.31 12.00
C ALA A 466 5.22 -17.50 11.78
N GLY A 467 4.40 -17.06 12.72
CA GLY A 467 2.94 -17.08 12.60
C GLY A 467 2.44 -16.21 11.45
N LEU A 468 2.89 -14.95 11.40
CA LEU A 468 2.51 -14.01 10.33
C LEU A 468 2.84 -14.55 8.93
N PHE A 469 4.04 -15.11 8.74
CA PHE A 469 4.45 -15.67 7.44
C PHE A 469 3.79 -17.02 7.14
N ALA A 470 3.42 -17.82 8.14
CA ALA A 470 2.65 -19.05 7.93
C ALA A 470 1.22 -18.77 7.42
N ASP A 471 0.55 -17.73 7.94
CA ASP A 471 -0.79 -17.32 7.52
C ASP A 471 -0.81 -16.33 6.33
N LEU A 472 0.35 -15.81 5.88
CA LEU A 472 0.46 -14.82 4.80
C LEU A 472 -0.17 -15.29 3.48
N CYS A 473 0.09 -16.54 3.07
CA CYS A 473 -0.41 -17.10 1.80
C CYS A 473 -1.62 -18.03 1.96
N LYS A 474 -2.30 -17.98 3.11
CA LYS A 474 -3.48 -18.79 3.39
C LYS A 474 -4.65 -18.38 2.49
N ASN A 475 -5.30 -19.36 1.88
CA ASN A 475 -6.37 -19.19 0.89
C ASN A 475 -6.01 -18.37 -0.38
N VAL A 476 -4.72 -18.14 -0.64
CA VAL A 476 -4.24 -17.57 -1.91
C VAL A 476 -4.25 -18.65 -3.00
N VAL A 477 -4.71 -18.32 -4.21
CA VAL A 477 -4.69 -19.24 -5.35
C VAL A 477 -3.51 -18.90 -6.25
N PHE A 478 -2.56 -19.82 -6.34
CA PHE A 478 -1.37 -19.64 -7.16
C PHE A 478 -0.97 -20.97 -7.80
N ASN A 479 -0.70 -20.96 -9.10
CA ASN A 479 -0.22 -22.14 -9.81
C ASN A 479 1.31 -22.25 -9.64
N GLU A 480 1.76 -22.92 -8.58
CA GLU A 480 3.21 -23.17 -8.34
C GLU A 480 3.90 -23.87 -9.53
N ASP A 481 3.13 -24.56 -10.39
CA ASP A 481 3.61 -25.32 -11.54
C ASP A 481 3.69 -24.53 -12.85
N ASP A 482 3.27 -23.26 -12.87
CA ASP A 482 3.28 -22.40 -14.05
C ASP A 482 4.69 -21.84 -14.34
N ASP A 483 5.18 -22.02 -15.55
CA ASP A 483 6.49 -21.51 -15.97
C ASP A 483 6.45 -20.01 -16.32
N GLU A 484 5.27 -19.43 -16.63
CA GLU A 484 5.09 -18.00 -16.88
C GLU A 484 4.86 -17.23 -15.56
N CYS A 485 4.06 -17.76 -14.64
CA CYS A 485 3.75 -17.06 -13.38
C CYS A 485 4.81 -17.22 -12.27
N ASN A 486 5.60 -18.31 -12.24
CA ASN A 486 6.51 -18.62 -11.14
C ASN A 486 7.99 -18.40 -11.49
N TYR A 487 8.44 -17.15 -11.49
CA TYR A 487 9.84 -16.81 -11.76
C TYR A 487 10.85 -17.47 -10.80
N HIS A 488 10.46 -17.96 -9.62
CA HIS A 488 11.37 -18.70 -8.74
C HIS A 488 11.53 -20.20 -9.07
N ARG A 489 10.73 -20.77 -9.98
CA ARG A 489 10.69 -22.22 -10.26
C ARG A 489 12.05 -22.86 -10.56
N ALA A 490 12.92 -22.18 -11.30
CA ALA A 490 14.29 -22.63 -11.57
C ALA A 490 15.16 -22.73 -10.30
N ALA A 491 15.05 -21.75 -9.39
CA ALA A 491 15.75 -21.78 -8.11
C ALA A 491 15.18 -22.85 -7.17
N CYS A 492 13.85 -23.04 -7.15
CA CYS A 492 13.18 -24.12 -6.41
C CYS A 492 13.68 -25.49 -6.85
N LYS A 493 13.72 -25.73 -8.17
CA LYS A 493 14.24 -26.97 -8.76
C LYS A 493 15.69 -27.24 -8.37
N ALA A 494 16.57 -26.24 -8.52
CA ALA A 494 17.99 -26.40 -8.19
C ALA A 494 18.24 -26.62 -6.68
N ALA A 495 17.46 -25.96 -5.82
CA ALA A 495 17.51 -26.14 -4.37
C ALA A 495 17.00 -27.52 -3.93
N ASP A 496 15.89 -28.00 -4.49
CA ASP A 496 15.35 -29.34 -4.20
C ASP A 496 16.28 -30.45 -4.73
N GLU A 497 16.79 -30.34 -5.96
CA GLU A 497 17.81 -31.26 -6.49
C GLU A 497 19.07 -31.29 -5.61
N ARG A 498 19.45 -30.17 -4.99
CA ARG A 498 20.58 -30.10 -4.06
C ARG A 498 20.25 -30.66 -2.67
N TYR A 499 19.00 -30.58 -2.24
CA TYR A 499 18.47 -31.14 -0.98
C TYR A 499 18.32 -32.67 -1.03
N GLN A 500 17.94 -33.23 -2.18
CA GLN A 500 17.78 -34.68 -2.38
C GLN A 500 19.12 -35.44 -2.55
N LYS A 501 20.22 -34.74 -2.86
CA LYS A 501 21.53 -35.36 -3.11
C LYS A 501 22.17 -35.93 -1.85
N ARG A 502 21.88 -37.21 -1.57
CA ARG A 502 22.39 -38.01 -0.43
C ARG A 502 23.86 -37.76 -0.06
N VAL A 503 24.77 -37.66 -1.03
CA VAL A 503 26.21 -37.43 -0.78
C VAL A 503 26.44 -36.18 0.07
N TRP A 504 25.72 -35.09 -0.22
CA TRP A 504 25.84 -33.85 0.55
C TRP A 504 25.19 -33.96 1.93
N ASN A 505 24.06 -34.67 2.04
CA ASN A 505 23.38 -34.90 3.33
C ASN A 505 24.27 -35.75 4.26
N TRP A 506 25.04 -36.70 3.70
CA TRP A 506 26.08 -37.41 4.44
C TRP A 506 27.25 -36.50 4.83
N MET A 507 27.74 -35.64 3.93
CA MET A 507 28.80 -34.68 4.27
C MET A 507 28.37 -33.69 5.36
N THR A 508 27.13 -33.19 5.35
CA THR A 508 26.64 -32.27 6.40
C THR A 508 26.45 -32.98 7.72
N LEU A 509 25.85 -34.18 7.73
CA LEU A 509 25.76 -35.01 8.93
C LEU A 509 27.14 -35.27 9.54
N LEU A 510 28.14 -35.61 8.71
CA LEU A 510 29.50 -35.90 9.14
C LEU A 510 30.19 -34.63 9.67
N LYS A 511 29.98 -33.47 9.03
CA LYS A 511 30.45 -32.17 9.53
C LYS A 511 29.84 -31.81 10.88
N HIS A 512 28.52 -31.90 11.02
CA HIS A 512 27.82 -31.55 12.27
C HIS A 512 28.12 -32.52 13.42
N LYS A 513 28.29 -33.82 13.16
CA LYS A 513 28.57 -34.80 14.22
C LYS A 513 30.05 -34.87 14.61
N HIS A 514 30.97 -34.86 13.64
CA HIS A 514 32.39 -35.13 13.90
C HIS A 514 33.27 -33.88 13.89
N PHE A 515 32.98 -32.91 13.02
CA PHE A 515 33.80 -31.70 12.86
C PHE A 515 33.31 -30.48 13.64
N SER A 516 32.17 -30.57 14.33
CA SER A 516 31.71 -29.52 15.27
C SER A 516 32.37 -29.60 16.65
N ASN A 517 33.02 -30.72 17.00
CA ASN A 517 33.83 -30.86 18.21
C ASN A 517 35.32 -30.99 17.79
N PRO A 518 36.21 -30.03 18.16
CA PRO A 518 37.62 -30.05 17.75
C PRO A 518 38.36 -31.34 18.15
N TRP A 519 38.05 -31.92 19.31
CA TRP A 519 38.67 -33.16 19.78
C TRP A 519 38.22 -34.38 18.96
N LEU A 520 36.94 -34.43 18.61
CA LEU A 520 36.39 -35.50 17.77
C LEU A 520 36.90 -35.37 16.32
N ALA A 521 37.09 -34.15 15.82
CA ALA A 521 37.73 -33.88 14.54
C ALA A 521 39.17 -34.41 14.53
N MET A 522 39.98 -34.08 15.54
CA MET A 522 41.36 -34.56 15.69
C MET A 522 41.43 -36.09 15.80
N ALA A 523 40.56 -36.71 16.59
CA ALA A 523 40.46 -38.17 16.68
C ALA A 523 40.09 -38.82 15.33
N THR A 524 39.18 -38.21 14.58
CA THR A 524 38.77 -38.68 13.24
C THR A 524 39.93 -38.58 12.24
N VAL A 525 40.67 -37.47 12.22
CA VAL A 525 41.85 -37.28 11.37
C VAL A 525 42.95 -38.28 11.74
N ALA A 526 43.24 -38.48 13.02
CA ALA A 526 44.21 -39.46 13.49
C ALA A 526 43.82 -40.89 13.07
N ALA A 527 42.55 -41.27 13.21
CA ALA A 527 42.04 -42.57 12.77
C ALA A 527 42.18 -42.77 11.24
N VAL A 528 41.90 -41.75 10.43
CA VAL A 528 42.10 -41.80 8.97
C VAL A 528 43.59 -41.96 8.63
N LEU A 529 44.48 -41.19 9.26
CA LEU A 529 45.94 -41.32 9.05
C LEU A 529 46.46 -42.71 9.42
N VAL A 530 46.06 -43.23 10.59
CA VAL A 530 46.40 -44.60 11.01
C VAL A 530 45.88 -45.64 10.00
N THR A 531 44.65 -45.47 9.50
CA THR A 531 44.08 -46.38 8.49
C THR A 531 44.86 -46.34 7.17
N ILE A 532 45.26 -45.15 6.70
CA ILE A 532 46.11 -45.01 5.51
C ILE A 532 47.46 -45.69 5.74
N CYS A 533 48.09 -45.44 6.89
CA CYS A 533 49.37 -46.08 7.25
C CYS A 533 49.25 -47.61 7.29
N THR A 534 48.19 -48.18 7.87
CA THR A 534 48.00 -49.64 7.90
C THR A 534 47.74 -50.23 6.51
N VAL A 535 46.97 -49.56 5.65
CA VAL A 535 46.78 -49.99 4.25
C VAL A 535 48.11 -49.97 3.47
N VAL A 536 48.90 -48.89 3.59
CA VAL A 536 50.22 -48.76 2.95
C VAL A 536 51.18 -49.83 3.47
N GLN A 537 51.23 -50.04 4.79
CA GLN A 537 52.04 -51.10 5.40
C GLN A 537 51.63 -52.49 4.88
N THR A 538 50.32 -52.76 4.83
CA THR A 538 49.78 -54.03 4.33
C THR A 538 50.17 -54.25 2.86
N PHE A 539 50.04 -53.22 2.03
CA PHE A 539 50.45 -53.26 0.62
C PHE A 539 51.94 -53.62 0.45
N PHE A 540 52.83 -52.96 1.20
CA PHE A 540 54.27 -53.29 1.16
C PHE A 540 54.61 -54.68 1.74
N THR A 541 53.84 -55.19 2.71
CA THR A 541 54.01 -56.57 3.20
C THR A 541 53.52 -57.65 2.23
N VAL A 542 52.49 -57.37 1.43
CA VAL A 542 51.91 -58.31 0.45
C VAL A 542 52.65 -58.26 -0.90
N PHE A 543 53.15 -57.09 -1.28
CA PHE A 543 53.95 -56.87 -2.50
C PHE A 543 55.36 -56.35 -2.15
N PRO A 544 56.19 -57.14 -1.45
CA PRO A 544 57.60 -56.79 -1.26
C PRO A 544 58.29 -56.70 -2.62
N ARG A 545 59.00 -55.60 -2.88
CA ARG A 545 59.88 -55.49 -4.05
C ARG A 545 60.97 -56.56 -3.96
N LYS A 546 61.10 -57.36 -5.02
CA LYS A 546 62.24 -58.26 -5.24
C LYS A 546 63.50 -57.46 -5.54
#